data_AF-A0A1F3GGV2-F1
#
_entry.id   AF-A0A1F3GGV2-F1
#
_cell.length_a   1.000
_cell.length_b   1.000
_cell.length_c   1.000
_cell.angle_alpha   90.00
_cell.angle_beta   90.00
_cell.angle_gamma   90.00
#
_symmetry.space_group_name_H-M   'P 1'
#
loop_
_entity.id
_entity.type
_entity.pdbx_description
1 polymer ?
#
loop_
_entity_poly.entity_id
_entity_poly.type
_entity_poly.pdbx_seq_one_letter_code
_entity_poly.pdbx_strand_id
1 'polypeptide(L)'
;MFKNIFKIDLRVTFNYIKDQKGILKRYNREKENWDYHLNFTKNYIINFIKKNKGGNVCVLGSGWLLDVPLKELSEYSNKVLLVDIYHPKSIIKEVNKDYSNVYFLETDINGGVMQNLANSFKTLKKGSNKLSLESICESSFSIEGDFNIFISVNLLNQLDIIVADYIKKHKIYRSDEIRNIRANIQNNHINFLKNKNSCLISDIEEKLTDDNGKTILTNNLLYGDISMAKNIEKWEWIFDTKKLYNKDYNTTFNVIAFTFI
;
A
#
# COMPACT_ATOMS: atom_id res chain seq x y z
N MET A 1 10.04 -17.96 13.59
CA MET A 1 11.03 -17.40 12.65
C MET A 1 10.51 -17.68 11.24
N PHE A 2 9.79 -16.72 10.65
CA PHE A 2 9.19 -16.88 9.32
C PHE A 2 10.32 -16.80 8.28
N LYS A 3 10.65 -17.91 7.63
CA LYS A 3 11.68 -17.96 6.57
C LYS A 3 11.01 -17.60 5.24
N ASN A 4 11.53 -16.57 4.58
CA ASN A 4 11.11 -16.15 3.25
C ASN A 4 11.52 -17.20 2.19
N ILE A 5 10.56 -17.74 1.45
CA ILE A 5 10.77 -18.67 0.33
C ILE A 5 10.45 -17.93 -0.96
N PHE A 6 11.39 -17.14 -1.48
CA PHE A 6 11.28 -16.60 -2.84
C PHE A 6 12.54 -16.93 -3.64
N LYS A 7 12.41 -17.74 -4.70
CA LYS A 7 13.48 -18.00 -5.70
C LYS A 7 13.79 -16.74 -6.55
N ILE A 8 12.92 -15.73 -6.53
CA ILE A 8 13.07 -14.44 -7.20
C ILE A 8 12.94 -13.34 -6.15
N ASP A 9 13.92 -12.43 -6.06
CA ASP A 9 13.76 -11.26 -5.21
C ASP A 9 12.79 -10.25 -5.86
N LEU A 10 11.53 -10.28 -5.41
CA LEU A 10 10.47 -9.40 -5.90
C LEU A 10 10.77 -7.92 -5.62
N ARG A 11 11.46 -7.62 -4.51
CA ARG A 11 11.81 -6.26 -4.12
C ARG A 11 12.74 -5.61 -5.14
N VAL A 12 13.64 -6.40 -5.72
CA VAL A 12 14.55 -5.96 -6.78
C VAL A 12 13.82 -5.92 -8.12
N THR A 13 13.10 -6.99 -8.46
CA THR A 13 12.41 -7.15 -9.77
C THR A 13 11.41 -6.01 -10.04
N PHE A 14 10.64 -5.64 -9.01
CA PHE A 14 9.63 -4.58 -9.07
C PHE A 14 10.14 -3.23 -8.55
N ASN A 15 11.43 -3.12 -8.22
CA ASN A 15 12.09 -1.87 -7.82
C ASN A 15 11.50 -1.20 -6.54
N TYR A 16 10.91 -1.98 -5.63
CA TYR A 16 10.31 -1.53 -4.37
C TYR A 16 11.27 -0.75 -3.49
N ILE A 17 12.52 -1.22 -3.35
CA ILE A 17 13.50 -0.57 -2.46
C ILE A 17 13.77 0.87 -2.91
N LYS A 18 13.82 1.11 -4.24
CA LYS A 18 14.00 2.46 -4.78
C LYS A 18 12.76 3.30 -4.52
N ASP A 19 11.56 2.74 -4.69
CA ASP A 19 10.31 3.46 -4.46
C ASP A 19 10.13 3.86 -2.99
N GLN A 20 10.32 2.94 -2.05
CA GLN A 20 10.30 3.24 -0.62
C GLN A 20 11.35 4.29 -0.22
N LYS A 21 12.58 4.23 -0.76
CA LYS A 21 13.58 5.29 -0.54
C LYS A 21 13.11 6.64 -1.11
N GLY A 22 12.36 6.62 -2.20
CA GLY A 22 11.70 7.78 -2.77
C GLY A 22 10.72 8.42 -1.79
N ILE A 23 9.92 7.62 -1.08
CA ILE A 23 8.97 8.09 -0.05
C ILE A 23 9.70 8.86 1.04
N LEU A 24 10.72 8.26 1.65
CA LEU A 24 11.47 8.93 2.72
C LEU A 24 12.16 10.22 2.23
N LYS A 25 12.73 10.21 1.02
CA LYS A 25 13.34 11.41 0.43
C LYS A 25 12.32 12.52 0.19
N ARG A 26 11.08 12.18 -0.23
CA ARG A 26 9.99 13.14 -0.41
C ARG A 26 9.54 13.71 0.93
N TYR A 27 9.28 12.84 1.90
CA TYR A 27 8.94 13.24 3.26
C TYR A 27 9.94 14.26 3.83
N ASN A 28 11.25 14.00 3.72
CA ASN A 28 12.26 14.93 4.24
C ASN A 28 12.24 16.33 3.57
N ARG A 29 11.71 16.46 2.35
CA ARG A 29 11.60 17.75 1.63
C ARG A 29 10.26 18.44 1.85
N GLU A 30 9.21 17.65 2.02
CA GLU A 30 7.81 18.09 2.06
C GLU A 30 7.21 17.94 3.46
N LYS A 31 8.05 17.79 4.50
CA LYS A 31 7.65 17.40 5.86
C LYS A 31 6.46 18.22 6.37
N GLU A 32 6.57 19.54 6.30
CA GLU A 32 5.51 20.46 6.76
C GLU A 32 4.20 20.29 5.98
N ASN A 33 4.28 20.03 4.67
CA ASN A 33 3.12 19.78 3.82
C ASN A 33 2.49 18.41 4.09
N TRP A 34 3.28 17.43 4.54
CA TRP A 34 2.82 16.08 4.85
C TRP A 34 2.24 15.96 6.25
N ASP A 35 2.61 16.84 7.19
CA ASP A 35 2.21 16.75 8.59
C ASP A 35 0.68 16.69 8.76
N TYR A 36 -0.09 17.45 7.98
CA TYR A 36 -1.56 17.37 7.98
C TYR A 36 -2.04 15.95 7.61
N HIS A 37 -1.57 15.42 6.48
CA HIS A 37 -1.94 14.08 6.02
C HIS A 37 -1.51 12.98 7.00
N LEU A 38 -0.28 13.05 7.53
CA LEU A 38 0.24 12.06 8.48
C LEU A 38 -0.53 12.08 9.79
N ASN A 39 -0.81 13.27 10.34
CA ASN A 39 -1.57 13.40 11.58
C ASN A 39 -3.02 12.95 11.41
N PHE A 40 -3.66 13.28 10.28
CA PHE A 40 -5.02 12.83 9.99
C PHE A 40 -5.08 11.30 9.89
N THR A 41 -4.15 10.69 9.15
CA THR A 41 -4.03 9.23 9.01
C THR A 41 -3.85 8.55 10.37
N LYS A 42 -2.90 9.06 11.18
CA LYS A 42 -2.66 8.55 12.55
C LYS A 42 -3.90 8.67 13.41
N ASN A 43 -4.57 9.83 13.41
CA ASN A 43 -5.76 10.04 14.23
C ASN A 43 -6.92 9.12 13.84
N TYR A 44 -7.12 8.89 12.55
CA TYR A 44 -8.11 7.92 12.06
C TYR A 44 -7.81 6.52 12.59
N ILE A 45 -6.55 6.07 12.48
CA ILE A 45 -6.10 4.77 13.01
C ILE A 45 -6.26 4.70 14.53
N ILE A 46 -5.88 5.74 15.27
CA ILE A 46 -6.02 5.82 16.74
C ILE A 46 -7.49 5.69 17.14
N ASN A 47 -8.39 6.39 16.45
CA ASN A 47 -9.83 6.33 16.73
C ASN A 47 -10.40 4.94 16.43
N PHE A 48 -9.93 4.31 15.36
CA PHE A 48 -10.30 2.94 15.03
C PHE A 48 -9.82 1.93 16.08
N ILE A 49 -8.55 1.98 16.49
CA ILE A 49 -8.02 1.01 17.46
C ILE A 49 -8.56 1.22 18.88
N LYS A 50 -8.86 2.46 19.28
CA LYS A 50 -9.49 2.76 20.58
C LYS A 50 -10.87 2.13 20.74
N LYS A 51 -11.61 1.91 19.65
CA LYS A 51 -12.89 1.20 19.64
C LYS A 51 -12.72 -0.32 19.68
N ASN A 52 -11.53 -0.82 19.38
CA ASN A 52 -11.19 -2.22 19.22
C ASN A 52 -10.06 -2.65 20.16
N LYS A 53 -10.03 -2.11 21.38
CA LYS A 53 -8.96 -2.37 22.36
C LYS A 53 -8.84 -3.85 22.71
N GLY A 54 -7.62 -4.28 22.98
CA GLY A 54 -7.31 -5.64 23.46
C GLY A 54 -7.33 -6.72 22.38
N GLY A 55 -7.33 -6.35 21.09
CA GLY A 55 -7.18 -7.29 19.99
C GLY A 55 -5.73 -7.47 19.51
N ASN A 56 -5.55 -8.36 18.54
CA ASN A 56 -4.30 -8.59 17.85
C ASN A 56 -4.37 -7.90 16.48
N VAL A 57 -3.55 -6.88 16.29
CA VAL A 57 -3.58 -5.97 15.14
C VAL A 57 -2.58 -6.38 14.08
N CYS A 58 -3.02 -6.35 12.83
CA CYS A 58 -2.16 -6.45 11.66
C CYS A 58 -2.21 -5.15 10.85
N VAL A 59 -1.06 -4.49 10.69
CA VAL A 59 -0.89 -3.28 9.87
C VAL A 59 -0.28 -3.67 8.53
N LEU A 60 -1.04 -3.53 7.45
CA LEU A 60 -0.65 -3.81 6.07
C LEU A 60 -0.15 -2.52 5.41
N GLY A 61 1.07 -2.56 4.85
CA GLY A 61 1.70 -1.39 4.22
C GLY A 61 2.42 -0.50 5.22
N SER A 62 3.01 -1.11 6.25
CA SER A 62 3.61 -0.39 7.37
C SER A 62 4.93 0.34 7.03
N GLY A 63 5.65 -0.08 5.98
CA GLY A 63 6.81 0.60 5.40
C GLY A 63 7.76 1.30 6.39
N TRP A 64 7.86 2.62 6.26
CA TRP A 64 8.70 3.49 7.10
C TRP A 64 8.03 3.94 8.41
N LEU A 65 6.78 3.54 8.67
CA LEU A 65 5.98 3.92 9.84
C LEU A 65 5.70 5.43 9.98
N LEU A 66 5.76 6.20 8.89
CA LEU A 66 5.57 7.66 8.92
C LEU A 66 4.16 8.06 9.40
N ASP A 67 3.16 7.28 9.00
CA ASP A 67 1.72 7.45 9.24
C ASP A 67 1.15 6.39 10.21
N VAL A 68 2.00 5.51 10.76
CA VAL A 68 1.60 4.46 11.71
C VAL A 68 1.75 4.98 13.14
N PRO A 69 0.67 5.10 13.94
CA PRO A 69 0.73 5.56 15.33
C PRO A 69 1.20 4.42 16.25
N LEU A 70 2.49 4.09 16.18
CA LEU A 70 3.03 2.86 16.76
C LEU A 70 2.85 2.78 18.28
N LYS A 71 3.01 3.90 18.98
CA LYS A 71 2.83 3.98 20.43
C LYS A 71 1.41 3.58 20.81
N GLU A 72 0.41 4.19 20.20
CA GLU A 72 -0.99 3.93 20.48
C GLU A 72 -1.38 2.51 20.07
N LEU A 73 -0.85 2.00 18.94
CA LEU A 73 -1.06 0.60 18.55
C LEU A 73 -0.51 -0.37 19.59
N SER A 74 0.70 -0.14 20.09
CA SER A 74 1.31 -0.96 21.14
C SER A 74 0.52 -0.90 22.45
N GLU A 75 0.04 0.28 22.84
CA GLU A 75 -0.72 0.49 24.08
C GLU A 75 -2.13 -0.12 24.05
N TYR A 76 -2.81 -0.08 22.90
CA TYR A 76 -4.20 -0.52 22.78
C TYR A 76 -4.38 -1.97 22.31
N SER A 77 -3.30 -2.67 21.96
CA SER A 77 -3.35 -4.01 21.37
C SER A 77 -2.51 -5.01 22.16
N ASN A 78 -2.94 -6.27 22.18
CA ASN A 78 -2.15 -7.34 22.79
C ASN A 78 -0.90 -7.65 21.96
N LYS A 79 -1.05 -7.59 20.63
CA LYS A 79 0.01 -7.83 19.64
C LYS A 79 -0.18 -6.92 18.45
N VAL A 80 0.91 -6.42 17.89
CA VAL A 80 0.94 -5.66 16.63
C VAL A 80 1.87 -6.36 15.66
N LEU A 81 1.36 -6.71 14.47
CA LEU A 81 2.16 -7.21 13.35
C LEU A 81 2.24 -6.15 12.26
N LEU A 82 3.44 -5.67 12.00
CA LEU A 82 3.78 -4.74 10.94
C LEU A 82 4.14 -5.56 9.69
N VAL A 83 3.29 -5.47 8.66
CA VAL A 83 3.43 -6.20 7.41
C VAL A 83 3.78 -5.23 6.29
N ASP A 84 4.81 -5.57 5.54
CA ASP A 84 5.24 -4.87 4.32
C ASP A 84 6.09 -5.85 3.49
N ILE A 85 6.39 -5.51 2.23
CA ILE A 85 7.36 -6.29 1.45
C ILE A 85 8.80 -6.05 1.91
N TYR A 86 9.06 -4.93 2.57
CA TYR A 86 10.36 -4.60 3.12
C TYR A 86 10.28 -3.60 4.27
N HIS A 87 11.03 -3.89 5.34
CA HIS A 87 11.21 -2.97 6.47
C HIS A 87 12.68 -2.53 6.59
N PRO A 88 12.96 -1.23 6.66
CA PRO A 88 14.31 -0.74 6.89
C PRO A 88 14.92 -1.26 8.20
N LYS A 89 16.16 -1.78 8.14
CA LYS A 89 16.85 -2.32 9.33
C LYS A 89 16.96 -1.35 10.51
N SER A 90 17.03 -0.04 10.25
CA SER A 90 17.05 0.98 11.29
C SER A 90 15.72 1.03 12.04
N ILE A 91 14.60 1.00 11.31
CA ILE A 91 13.24 0.98 11.87
C ILE A 91 13.04 -0.28 12.72
N ILE A 92 13.43 -1.46 12.21
CA ILE A 92 13.30 -2.71 12.97
C ILE A 92 14.06 -2.64 14.31
N LYS A 93 15.29 -2.11 14.30
CA LYS A 93 16.11 -1.99 15.51
C LYS A 93 15.49 -1.03 16.54
N GLU A 94 14.99 0.11 16.09
CA GLU A 94 14.36 1.12 16.95
C GLU A 94 13.07 0.55 17.57
N VAL A 95 12.20 -0.06 16.76
CA VAL A 95 10.94 -0.63 17.25
C VAL A 95 11.17 -1.78 18.24
N ASN A 96 12.09 -2.70 17.95
CA ASN A 96 12.37 -3.82 18.85
C ASN A 96 13.00 -3.39 20.19
N LYS A 97 13.60 -2.18 20.24
CA LYS A 97 14.15 -1.63 21.47
C LYS A 97 13.04 -1.12 22.39
N ASP A 98 12.02 -0.48 21.83
CA ASP A 98 11.02 0.26 22.59
C ASP A 98 9.70 -0.51 22.77
N TYR A 99 9.41 -1.52 21.94
CA TYR A 99 8.14 -2.23 21.93
C TYR A 99 8.30 -3.74 21.95
N SER A 100 7.84 -4.40 23.03
CA SER A 100 7.93 -5.85 23.21
C SER A 100 6.80 -6.64 22.55
N ASN A 101 5.68 -5.97 22.21
CA ASN A 101 4.50 -6.58 21.59
C ASN A 101 4.35 -6.25 20.09
N VAL A 102 5.36 -5.63 19.48
CA VAL A 102 5.39 -5.28 18.05
C VAL A 102 6.31 -6.24 17.31
N TYR A 103 5.84 -6.78 16.19
CA TYR A 103 6.53 -7.77 15.37
C TYR A 103 6.51 -7.35 13.90
N PHE A 104 7.48 -7.84 13.13
CA PHE A 104 7.59 -7.58 11.70
C PHE A 104 7.37 -8.85 10.88
N LEU A 105 6.67 -8.71 9.75
CA LEU A 105 6.57 -9.73 8.72
C LEU A 105 6.85 -9.10 7.35
N GLU A 106 7.98 -9.48 6.75
CA GLU A 106 8.30 -9.13 5.37
C GLU A 106 7.68 -10.14 4.41
N THR A 107 6.62 -9.75 3.69
CA THR A 107 5.90 -10.62 2.74
C THR A 107 5.24 -9.84 1.61
N ASP A 108 4.90 -10.54 0.52
CA ASP A 108 4.14 -9.99 -0.60
C ASP A 108 2.63 -9.90 -0.28
N ILE A 109 2.12 -8.68 -0.10
CA ILE A 109 0.69 -8.41 0.14
C ILE A 109 -0.14 -8.51 -1.15
N ASN A 110 0.48 -8.50 -2.35
CA ASN A 110 -0.23 -8.74 -3.61
C ASN A 110 -0.71 -10.20 -3.76
N GLY A 111 -0.38 -11.09 -2.82
CA GLY A 111 -0.88 -12.46 -2.83
C GLY A 111 -0.33 -13.30 -3.97
N GLY A 112 0.89 -13.01 -4.46
CA GLY A 112 1.56 -13.82 -5.49
C GLY A 112 1.44 -13.31 -6.91
N VAL A 113 0.65 -12.26 -7.17
CA VAL A 113 0.54 -11.62 -8.50
C VAL A 113 1.90 -11.26 -9.07
N MET A 114 2.76 -10.65 -8.25
CA MET A 114 4.12 -10.27 -8.65
C MET A 114 4.98 -11.48 -9.00
N GLN A 115 4.87 -12.55 -8.21
CA GLN A 115 5.60 -13.78 -8.44
C GLN A 115 5.17 -14.47 -9.74
N ASN A 116 3.87 -14.50 -10.03
CA ASN A 116 3.32 -15.04 -11.27
C ASN A 116 3.82 -14.28 -12.50
N LEU A 117 3.78 -12.94 -12.45
CA LEU A 117 4.29 -12.09 -13.53
C LEU A 117 5.81 -12.22 -13.73
N ALA A 118 6.58 -12.22 -12.65
CA ALA A 118 8.04 -12.37 -12.73
C ALA A 118 8.44 -13.73 -13.34
N ASN A 119 7.75 -14.81 -12.96
CA ASN A 119 7.98 -16.15 -13.52
C ASN A 119 7.63 -16.21 -15.01
N SER A 120 6.48 -15.63 -15.39
CA SER A 120 6.07 -15.55 -16.78
C SER A 120 7.11 -14.81 -17.62
N PHE A 121 7.49 -13.59 -17.23
CA PHE A 121 8.40 -12.79 -18.04
C PHE A 121 9.82 -13.35 -18.15
N LYS A 122 10.28 -14.17 -17.20
CA LYS A 122 11.54 -14.93 -17.33
C LYS A 122 11.46 -16.06 -18.35
N THR A 123 10.29 -16.66 -18.51
CA THR A 123 10.10 -17.85 -19.35
C THR A 123 9.54 -17.53 -20.73
N LEU A 124 9.08 -16.30 -20.96
CA LEU A 124 8.62 -15.80 -22.24
C LEU A 124 9.72 -15.88 -23.31
N LYS A 125 9.69 -16.97 -24.10
CA LYS A 125 10.37 -17.06 -25.39
C LYS A 125 9.54 -16.35 -26.45
N LYS A 126 10.17 -15.91 -27.54
CA LYS A 126 9.50 -15.34 -28.71
C LYS A 126 8.42 -16.33 -29.20
N GLY A 127 7.15 -15.93 -29.17
CA GLY A 127 6.01 -16.78 -29.55
C GLY A 127 5.26 -17.50 -28.41
N SER A 128 5.67 -17.31 -27.15
CA SER A 128 4.93 -17.84 -25.99
C SER A 128 3.64 -17.07 -25.74
N ASN A 129 2.57 -17.74 -25.31
CA ASN A 129 1.34 -17.08 -24.90
C ASN A 129 1.56 -16.27 -23.62
N LYS A 130 0.97 -15.07 -23.55
CA LYS A 130 0.91 -14.30 -22.30
C LYS A 130 0.05 -15.02 -21.26
N LEU A 131 0.35 -14.81 -19.97
CA LEU A 131 -0.53 -15.29 -18.90
C LEU A 131 -1.90 -14.62 -19.02
N SER A 132 -2.98 -15.39 -18.79
CA SER A 132 -4.33 -14.83 -18.70
C SER A 132 -4.49 -14.01 -17.41
N LEU A 133 -5.52 -13.17 -17.38
CA LEU A 133 -5.85 -12.35 -16.22
C LEU A 133 -6.18 -13.20 -14.99
N GLU A 134 -6.89 -14.32 -15.20
CA GLU A 134 -7.24 -15.25 -14.12
C GLU A 134 -5.98 -15.86 -13.51
N SER A 135 -5.04 -16.34 -14.34
CA SER A 135 -3.79 -16.94 -13.85
C SER A 135 -2.89 -15.93 -13.13
N ILE A 136 -2.94 -14.65 -13.50
CA ILE A 136 -2.18 -13.61 -12.80
C ILE A 136 -2.71 -13.42 -11.38
N CYS A 137 -4.03 -13.37 -11.21
CA CYS A 137 -4.71 -13.00 -9.96
C CYS A 137 -5.34 -14.20 -9.21
N GLU A 138 -4.95 -15.43 -9.54
CA GLU A 138 -5.51 -16.67 -8.97
C GLU A 138 -5.29 -16.78 -7.45
N SER A 139 -4.16 -16.28 -6.98
CA SER A 139 -3.77 -16.36 -5.57
C SER A 139 -4.23 -15.14 -4.77
N SER A 140 -4.58 -15.35 -3.51
CA SER A 140 -5.01 -14.31 -2.59
C SER A 140 -4.06 -14.24 -1.39
N PHE A 141 -3.88 -13.03 -0.87
CA PHE A 141 -3.09 -12.81 0.33
C PHE A 141 -3.75 -13.45 1.56
N SER A 142 -2.93 -14.06 2.41
CA SER A 142 -3.36 -14.62 3.68
C SER A 142 -2.30 -14.35 4.75
N ILE A 143 -2.74 -14.31 6.00
CA ILE A 143 -1.87 -14.14 7.17
C ILE A 143 -2.15 -15.29 8.12
N GLU A 144 -1.08 -15.93 8.57
CA GLU A 144 -1.13 -16.92 9.64
C GLU A 144 -1.12 -16.23 11.01
N GLY A 145 -1.81 -16.85 11.97
CA GLY A 145 -1.86 -16.41 13.36
C GLY A 145 -3.19 -15.80 13.76
N ASP A 146 -3.32 -15.55 15.05
CA ASP A 146 -4.53 -15.01 15.67
C ASP A 146 -4.55 -13.48 15.55
N PHE A 147 -4.85 -12.95 14.36
CA PHE A 147 -5.07 -11.51 14.14
C PHE A 147 -6.52 -11.25 13.79
N ASN A 148 -7.14 -10.31 14.50
CA ASN A 148 -8.56 -10.04 14.40
C ASN A 148 -8.88 -8.57 14.07
N ILE A 149 -7.87 -7.70 14.04
CA ILE A 149 -8.00 -6.29 13.65
C ILE A 149 -7.01 -5.99 12.53
N PHE A 150 -7.47 -5.37 11.45
CA PHE A 150 -6.65 -5.13 10.25
C PHE A 150 -6.66 -3.66 9.85
N ILE A 151 -5.48 -3.11 9.59
CA ILE A 151 -5.29 -1.72 9.21
C ILE A 151 -4.52 -1.71 7.90
N SER A 152 -5.14 -1.31 6.81
CA SER A 152 -4.46 -1.09 5.52
C SER A 152 -4.17 0.38 5.36
N VAL A 153 -2.91 0.79 5.43
CA VAL A 153 -2.52 2.22 5.45
C VAL A 153 -1.74 2.58 4.19
N ASN A 154 -2.27 3.52 3.39
CA ASN A 154 -1.64 4.09 2.20
C ASN A 154 -1.06 3.07 1.20
N LEU A 155 -1.68 1.88 1.13
CA LEU A 155 -1.16 0.72 0.41
C LEU A 155 -1.91 0.41 -0.88
N LEU A 156 -3.24 0.63 -0.93
CA LEU A 156 -4.10 0.05 -1.97
C LEU A 156 -3.66 0.43 -3.40
N ASN A 157 -3.43 1.72 -3.68
CA ASN A 157 -2.91 2.16 -4.99
C ASN A 157 -1.47 1.67 -5.26
N GLN A 158 -0.63 1.52 -4.22
CA GLN A 158 0.74 1.03 -4.39
C GLN A 158 0.78 -0.44 -4.81
N LEU A 159 -0.19 -1.24 -4.37
CA LEU A 159 -0.31 -2.66 -4.73
C LEU A 159 -0.43 -2.87 -6.24
N ASP A 160 -1.16 -2.01 -6.95
CA ASP A 160 -1.40 -2.17 -8.37
C ASP A 160 -0.51 -1.32 -9.27
N ILE A 161 -0.09 -0.12 -8.83
CA ILE A 161 0.69 0.79 -9.68
C ILE A 161 2.08 0.21 -10.00
N ILE A 162 2.74 -0.42 -9.02
CA ILE A 162 4.06 -1.03 -9.19
C ILE A 162 3.98 -2.21 -10.17
N VAL A 163 2.90 -2.99 -10.09
CA VAL A 163 2.61 -4.08 -11.01
C VAL A 163 2.33 -3.55 -12.42
N ALA A 164 1.51 -2.51 -12.54
CA ALA A 164 1.18 -1.89 -13.83
C ALA A 164 2.43 -1.33 -14.53
N ASP A 165 3.31 -0.65 -13.80
CA ASP A 165 4.55 -0.10 -14.33
C ASP A 165 5.54 -1.18 -14.75
N TYR A 166 5.59 -2.29 -14.01
CA TYR A 166 6.35 -3.46 -14.42
C TYR A 166 5.81 -4.04 -15.74
N ILE A 167 4.50 -4.30 -15.84
CA ILE A 167 3.88 -4.87 -17.03
C ILE A 167 4.07 -3.97 -18.27
N LYS A 168 3.90 -2.65 -18.13
CA LYS A 168 4.06 -1.68 -19.23
C LYS A 168 5.44 -1.75 -19.89
N LYS A 169 6.51 -2.03 -19.12
CA LYS A 169 7.88 -2.15 -19.65
C LYS A 169 8.02 -3.29 -20.64
N HIS A 170 7.22 -4.34 -20.50
CA HIS A 170 7.28 -5.52 -21.38
C HIS A 170 6.42 -5.38 -22.64
N LYS A 171 5.46 -4.44 -22.69
CA LYS A 171 4.60 -4.15 -23.86
C LYS A 171 3.83 -5.36 -24.40
N ILE A 172 3.41 -6.27 -23.51
CA ILE A 172 2.69 -7.51 -23.86
C ILE A 172 1.18 -7.36 -23.67
N TYR A 173 0.77 -6.62 -22.64
CA TYR A 173 -0.63 -6.41 -22.28
C TYR A 173 -1.11 -5.06 -22.81
N ARG A 174 -2.36 -5.04 -23.28
CA ARG A 174 -3.04 -3.81 -23.70
C ARG A 174 -3.47 -2.97 -22.49
N SER A 175 -3.78 -1.70 -22.71
CA SER A 175 -4.16 -0.76 -21.65
C SER A 175 -5.43 -1.19 -20.88
N ASP A 176 -6.42 -1.77 -21.56
CA ASP A 176 -7.63 -2.32 -20.94
C ASP A 176 -7.34 -3.53 -20.06
N GLU A 177 -6.44 -4.41 -20.52
CA GLU A 177 -6.00 -5.57 -19.74
C GLU A 177 -5.24 -5.14 -18.48
N ILE A 178 -4.34 -4.16 -18.61
CA ILE A 178 -3.61 -3.61 -17.46
C ILE A 178 -4.60 -2.99 -16.46
N ARG A 179 -5.61 -2.26 -16.93
CA ARG A 179 -6.67 -1.71 -16.05
C ARG A 179 -7.40 -2.82 -15.31
N ASN A 180 -7.74 -3.93 -15.96
CA ASN A 180 -8.39 -5.07 -15.33
C ASN A 180 -7.50 -5.75 -14.28
N ILE A 181 -6.19 -5.88 -14.55
CA ILE A 181 -5.22 -6.38 -13.55
C ILE A 181 -5.23 -5.48 -12.32
N ARG A 182 -5.16 -4.16 -12.52
CA ARG A 182 -5.18 -3.19 -11.42
C ARG A 182 -6.45 -3.31 -10.57
N ALA A 183 -7.62 -3.38 -11.22
CA ALA A 183 -8.89 -3.58 -10.55
C ALA A 183 -8.93 -4.90 -9.74
N ASN A 184 -8.45 -6.01 -10.32
CA ASN A 184 -8.42 -7.30 -9.63
C ASN A 184 -7.49 -7.29 -8.41
N ILE A 185 -6.31 -6.67 -8.51
CA ILE A 185 -5.39 -6.52 -7.37
C ILE A 185 -6.06 -5.77 -6.22
N GLN A 186 -6.68 -4.62 -6.51
CA GLN A 186 -7.37 -3.83 -5.50
C GLN A 186 -8.58 -4.59 -4.92
N ASN A 187 -9.39 -5.23 -5.76
CA ASN A 187 -10.54 -6.02 -5.33
C ASN A 187 -10.13 -7.21 -4.44
N ASN A 188 -9.03 -7.89 -4.74
CA ASN A 188 -8.53 -8.98 -3.90
C ASN A 188 -8.16 -8.48 -2.49
N HIS A 189 -7.50 -7.32 -2.39
CA HIS A 189 -7.15 -6.71 -1.11
C HIS A 189 -8.39 -6.22 -0.34
N ILE A 190 -9.33 -5.57 -1.03
CA ILE A 190 -10.60 -5.13 -0.45
C ILE A 190 -11.41 -6.34 0.03
N ASN A 191 -11.50 -7.40 -0.76
CA ASN A 191 -12.20 -8.64 -0.40
C ASN A 191 -11.56 -9.33 0.80
N PHE A 192 -10.23 -9.25 0.94
CA PHE A 192 -9.56 -9.71 2.16
C PHE A 192 -10.02 -8.92 3.39
N LEU A 193 -10.22 -7.61 3.29
CA LEU A 193 -10.59 -6.75 4.43
C LEU A 193 -12.09 -6.72 4.74
N LYS A 194 -12.96 -6.82 3.74
CA LYS A 194 -14.40 -6.46 3.87
C LYS A 194 -15.19 -7.23 4.94
N ASN A 195 -14.77 -8.44 5.27
CA ASN A 195 -15.41 -9.29 6.28
C ASN A 195 -14.64 -9.31 7.61
N LYS A 196 -13.67 -8.42 7.78
CA LYS A 196 -12.81 -8.31 8.97
C LYS A 196 -13.09 -6.99 9.67
N ASN A 197 -12.83 -6.96 10.98
CA ASN A 197 -12.77 -5.72 11.71
C ASN A 197 -11.56 -4.91 11.22
N SER A 198 -11.82 -4.00 10.28
CA SER A 198 -10.75 -3.38 9.51
C SER A 198 -11.02 -1.94 9.13
N CYS A 199 -9.94 -1.19 8.97
CA CYS A 199 -9.94 0.08 8.29
C CYS A 199 -8.96 0.10 7.11
N LEU A 200 -9.28 0.92 6.12
CA LEU A 200 -8.47 1.16 4.93
C LEU A 200 -8.30 2.66 4.73
N ILE A 201 -7.06 3.08 4.51
CA ILE A 201 -6.67 4.42 4.07
C ILE A 201 -5.97 4.30 2.73
N SER A 202 -6.37 5.08 1.74
CA SER A 202 -5.73 5.10 0.41
C SER A 202 -5.97 6.39 -0.34
N ASP A 203 -5.00 6.75 -1.18
CA ASP A 203 -5.19 7.70 -2.27
C ASP A 203 -6.19 7.13 -3.29
N ILE A 204 -7.12 7.97 -3.76
CA ILE A 204 -8.15 7.59 -4.76
C ILE A 204 -8.03 8.39 -6.06
N GLU A 205 -7.38 9.54 -6.00
CA GLU A 205 -7.21 10.45 -7.12
C GLU A 205 -5.90 11.23 -6.95
N GLU A 206 -5.16 11.39 -8.04
CA GLU A 206 -4.02 12.32 -8.14
C GLU A 206 -4.45 13.54 -8.96
N LYS A 207 -4.21 14.73 -8.42
CA LYS A 207 -4.41 16.01 -9.12
C LYS A 207 -3.07 16.66 -9.40
N LEU A 208 -2.89 17.08 -10.65
CA LEU A 208 -1.75 17.90 -11.08
C LEU A 208 -2.23 19.34 -11.31
N THR A 209 -1.63 20.29 -10.60
CA THR A 209 -1.97 21.72 -10.72
C THR A 209 -0.78 22.53 -11.20
N ASP A 210 -1.06 23.59 -11.97
CA ASP A 210 -0.06 24.59 -12.34
C ASP A 210 0.23 25.56 -11.18
N ASP A 211 1.12 26.53 -11.41
CA ASP A 211 1.49 27.55 -10.41
C ASP A 211 0.36 28.51 -10.05
N ASN A 212 -0.69 28.58 -10.87
CA ASN A 212 -1.89 29.38 -10.60
C ASN A 212 -2.97 28.57 -9.86
N GLY A 213 -2.68 27.31 -9.49
CA GLY A 213 -3.61 26.42 -8.82
C GLY A 213 -4.65 25.79 -9.75
N LYS A 214 -4.53 25.96 -11.07
CA LYS A 214 -5.47 25.37 -12.03
C LYS A 214 -5.15 23.88 -12.18
N THR A 215 -6.17 23.02 -12.05
CA THR A 215 -6.04 21.58 -12.32
C THR A 215 -5.85 21.34 -13.81
N ILE A 216 -4.76 20.67 -14.16
CA ILE A 216 -4.38 20.32 -15.53
C ILE A 216 -4.74 18.87 -15.86
N LEU A 217 -4.52 17.98 -14.90
CA LEU A 217 -4.79 16.55 -15.05
C LEU A 217 -5.29 15.96 -13.74
N THR A 218 -6.21 15.02 -13.86
CA THR A 218 -6.72 14.21 -12.77
C THR A 218 -6.60 12.74 -13.13
N ASN A 219 -5.82 11.97 -12.36
CA ASN A 219 -5.65 10.54 -12.56
C ASN A 219 -6.45 9.76 -11.51
N ASN A 220 -7.32 8.87 -11.96
CA ASN A 220 -8.03 7.94 -11.08
C ASN A 220 -7.08 6.85 -10.56
N LEU A 221 -7.06 6.64 -9.24
CA LEU A 221 -6.25 5.63 -8.57
C LEU A 221 -7.08 4.49 -7.98
N LEU A 222 -8.39 4.70 -7.81
CA LEU A 222 -9.30 3.69 -7.28
C LEU A 222 -9.94 2.87 -8.42
N TYR A 223 -9.61 1.59 -8.48
CA TYR A 223 -10.16 0.62 -9.44
C TYR A 223 -10.96 -0.50 -8.78
N GLY A 224 -10.84 -0.66 -7.47
CA GLY A 224 -11.62 -1.62 -6.69
C GLY A 224 -12.97 -1.08 -6.22
N ASP A 225 -13.86 -2.00 -5.83
CA ASP A 225 -15.20 -1.70 -5.32
C ASP A 225 -15.17 -1.38 -3.82
N ILE A 226 -15.55 -0.14 -3.47
CA ILE A 226 -15.68 0.32 -2.09
C ILE A 226 -17.14 0.60 -1.69
N SER A 227 -18.11 0.00 -2.38
CA SER A 227 -19.54 0.20 -2.14
C SER A 227 -19.99 -0.09 -0.70
N MET A 228 -19.28 -0.99 0.01
CA MET A 228 -19.55 -1.35 1.41
C MET A 228 -18.84 -0.44 2.42
N ALA A 229 -18.16 0.62 1.99
CA ALA A 229 -17.43 1.51 2.88
C ALA A 229 -18.36 2.26 3.85
N LYS A 230 -17.96 2.31 5.11
CA LYS A 230 -18.62 3.02 6.22
C LYS A 230 -17.63 3.92 6.95
N ASN A 231 -18.14 4.88 7.72
CA ASN A 231 -17.32 5.84 8.48
C ASN A 231 -16.27 6.51 7.58
N ILE A 232 -16.74 6.98 6.42
CA ILE A 232 -15.90 7.55 5.36
C ILE A 232 -15.44 8.94 5.77
N GLU A 233 -14.12 9.13 5.73
CA GLU A 233 -13.47 10.44 5.83
C GLU A 233 -12.62 10.68 4.59
N LYS A 234 -12.53 11.94 4.16
CA LYS A 234 -11.76 12.34 2.98
C LYS A 234 -10.99 13.61 3.28
N TRP A 235 -9.77 13.69 2.76
CA TRP A 235 -8.92 14.88 2.86
C TRP A 235 -7.97 14.96 1.67
N GLU A 236 -7.32 16.10 1.53
CA GLU A 236 -6.28 16.31 0.53
C GLU A 236 -4.88 16.18 1.16
N TRP A 237 -3.98 15.55 0.42
CA TRP A 237 -2.57 15.45 0.75
C TRP A 237 -1.76 16.25 -0.25
N ILE A 238 -1.19 17.37 0.21
CA ILE A 238 -0.22 18.16 -0.55
C ILE A 238 1.08 17.35 -0.63
N PHE A 239 1.27 16.65 -1.75
CA PHE A 239 2.27 15.60 -1.85
C PHE A 239 3.64 16.12 -2.29
N ASP A 240 3.66 16.96 -3.32
CA ASP A 240 4.91 17.50 -3.89
C ASP A 240 4.67 18.91 -4.40
N THR A 241 5.26 19.88 -3.71
CA THR A 241 5.26 21.31 -4.06
C THR A 241 6.57 21.71 -4.75
N LYS A 242 7.61 20.87 -4.65
CA LYS A 242 8.91 21.10 -5.30
C LYS A 242 8.98 20.57 -6.74
N LYS A 243 7.90 19.98 -7.27
CA LYS A 243 7.78 19.51 -8.67
C LYS A 243 8.86 18.51 -9.08
N LEU A 244 9.28 17.66 -8.13
CA LEU A 244 10.30 16.63 -8.33
C LEU A 244 9.68 15.26 -8.64
N TYR A 245 8.39 15.10 -8.38
CA TYR A 245 7.62 13.91 -8.73
C TYR A 245 7.02 14.06 -10.12
N ASN A 246 6.22 15.11 -10.34
CA ASN A 246 5.75 15.53 -11.66
C ASN A 246 6.43 16.84 -12.02
N LYS A 247 7.28 16.82 -13.04
CA LYS A 247 7.94 18.03 -13.50
C LYS A 247 6.88 19.05 -13.93
N ASP A 248 7.11 20.31 -13.59
CA ASP A 248 6.27 21.46 -13.94
C ASP A 248 4.94 21.60 -13.16
N TYR A 249 4.52 20.58 -12.40
CA TYR A 249 3.23 20.58 -11.68
C TYR A 249 3.37 20.31 -10.18
N ASN A 250 2.52 20.96 -9.39
CA ASN A 250 2.28 20.56 -8.01
C ASN A 250 1.42 19.28 -8.01
N THR A 251 1.68 18.36 -7.08
CA THR A 251 0.92 17.12 -6.95
C THR A 251 0.17 17.10 -5.64
N THR A 252 -1.14 16.83 -5.70
CA THR A 252 -2.02 16.61 -4.55
C THR A 252 -2.75 15.29 -4.72
N PHE A 253 -2.86 14.49 -3.67
CA PHE A 253 -3.71 13.31 -3.66
C PHE A 253 -5.00 13.57 -2.88
N ASN A 254 -6.15 13.14 -3.42
CA ASN A 254 -7.33 12.97 -2.59
C ASN A 254 -7.24 11.61 -1.91
N VAL A 255 -7.38 11.61 -0.59
CA VAL A 255 -7.26 10.43 0.26
C VAL A 255 -8.63 10.10 0.83
N ILE A 256 -8.91 8.81 0.95
CA ILE A 256 -10.09 8.28 1.65
C ILE A 256 -9.64 7.40 2.81
N ALA A 257 -10.34 7.48 3.94
CA ALA A 257 -10.30 6.49 5.01
C ALA A 257 -11.70 5.96 5.27
N PHE A 258 -11.82 4.66 5.49
CA PHE A 258 -13.09 4.03 5.82
C PHE A 258 -12.92 2.70 6.54
N THR A 259 -14.03 2.17 7.03
CA THR A 259 -14.19 0.84 7.64
C THR A 259 -15.19 0.02 6.82
N PHE A 260 -15.20 -1.31 6.96
CA PHE A 260 -16.17 -2.16 6.26
C PHE A 260 -17.34 -2.64 7.13
N ILE A 261 -17.19 -2.63 8.46
CA ILE A 261 -18.19 -3.13 9.43
C ILE A 261 -18.60 -2.02 10.36
#